data_AF-A0A1R1PJ02-F1
#
_entry.id   AF-A0A1R1PJ02-F1
#
_cell.length_a   1.000
_cell.length_b   1.000
_cell.length_c   1.000
_cell.angle_alpha   90.00
_cell.angle_beta   90.00
_cell.angle_gamma   90.00
#
_symmetry.space_group_name_H-M   'P 1'
#
loop_
_entity.id
_entity.type
_entity.pdbx_description
1 polymer ?
#
loop_
_entity_poly.entity_id
_entity_poly.type
_entity_poly.pdbx_seq_one_letter_code
_entity_poly.pdbx_strand_id
1 'polypeptide(L)'
;MSSTDIQHHLQCTIYTEAGSNFNLSCVHLGLRTNPRTNTIGARKDEITKIELQSLPENVNTFVSLGKMFYKEPKSKIISDFEADSKSSKDMLEALQKKKKYLEKTLKDAQDNLRDFLHHAKPQ
;
A
#
# COMPACT_ATOMS: atom_id res chain seq x y z
N MET A 1 29.93 13.38 -27.90
CA MET A 1 29.42 13.08 -26.55
C MET A 1 28.54 14.26 -26.14
N SER A 2 27.22 14.08 -26.18
CA SER A 2 26.24 15.16 -26.06
C SER A 2 26.07 15.60 -24.60
N SER A 3 25.79 16.89 -24.41
CA SER A 3 25.61 17.59 -23.13
C SER A 3 24.64 16.93 -22.13
N THR A 4 23.77 16.02 -22.60
CA THR A 4 22.84 15.23 -21.78
C THR A 4 23.47 14.14 -20.91
N ASP A 5 24.66 13.62 -21.25
CA ASP A 5 25.31 12.57 -20.46
C ASP A 5 25.95 13.11 -19.17
N ILE A 6 26.30 14.39 -19.14
CA ILE A 6 26.94 15.02 -17.99
C ILE A 6 25.90 15.36 -16.90
N GLN A 7 24.66 15.66 -17.28
CA GLN A 7 23.57 15.90 -16.33
C GLN A 7 23.15 14.62 -15.57
N HIS A 8 23.17 13.46 -16.24
CA HIS A 8 22.76 12.20 -15.61
C HIS A 8 23.80 11.68 -14.59
N HIS A 9 25.07 12.06 -14.75
CA HIS A 9 26.13 11.65 -13.83
C HIS A 9 26.23 12.55 -12.58
N LEU A 10 25.95 13.85 -12.71
CA LEU A 10 26.06 14.80 -11.58
C LEU A 10 24.92 14.70 -10.56
N GLN A 11 23.75 14.16 -10.94
CA GLN A 11 22.62 14.05 -10.01
C GLN A 11 22.64 12.77 -9.16
N CYS A 12 23.46 11.78 -9.52
CA CYS A 12 23.57 10.51 -8.79
C CYS A 12 24.56 10.57 -7.61
N THR A 13 25.60 11.42 -7.71
CA THR A 13 26.66 11.49 -6.68
C THR A 13 26.19 12.13 -5.37
N ILE A 14 25.15 12.98 -5.41
CA ILE A 14 24.71 13.79 -4.26
C ILE A 14 23.82 13.02 -3.26
N TYR A 15 23.33 11.82 -3.60
CA TYR A 15 22.40 11.05 -2.74
C TYR A 15 23.06 9.94 -1.91
N THR A 16 24.39 9.88 -1.84
CA THR A 16 25.10 8.72 -1.23
C THR A 16 25.34 8.82 0.27
N GLU A 17 25.19 9.99 0.92
CA GLU A 17 25.62 10.15 2.33
C GLU A 17 24.52 10.28 3.39
N ALA A 18 23.24 10.21 3.05
CA ALA A 18 22.18 10.33 4.06
C ALA A 18 21.10 9.26 3.86
N GLY A 19 21.20 8.15 4.61
CA GLY A 19 20.06 7.22 4.72
C GLY A 19 20.39 5.76 4.91
N SER A 20 21.43 5.42 5.67
CA SER A 20 21.44 4.14 6.39
C SER A 20 20.43 4.24 7.54
N ASN A 21 19.61 3.20 7.73
CA ASN A 21 18.65 2.98 8.82
C ASN A 21 17.18 3.31 8.53
N PHE A 22 16.51 2.57 7.64
CA PHE A 22 15.11 2.18 7.89
C PHE A 22 14.62 1.05 6.97
N ASN A 23 14.61 -0.18 7.47
CA ASN A 23 13.51 -1.16 7.37
C ASN A 23 14.02 -2.57 7.68
N LEU A 24 13.97 -2.94 8.96
CA LEU A 24 13.94 -4.35 9.34
C LEU A 24 13.19 -4.50 10.66
N SER A 25 11.86 -4.35 10.64
CA SER A 25 11.06 -4.54 11.87
C SER A 25 9.61 -5.00 11.66
N CYS A 26 9.19 -5.59 10.54
CA CYS A 26 7.81 -6.13 10.49
C CYS A 26 7.53 -7.32 9.56
N VAL A 27 8.53 -8.09 9.13
CA VAL A 27 8.31 -9.27 8.25
C VAL A 27 8.17 -10.59 9.02
N HIS A 28 7.64 -10.60 10.25
CA HIS A 28 7.52 -11.85 11.02
C HIS A 28 6.11 -12.37 11.33
N LEU A 29 5.00 -11.69 11.01
CA LEU A 29 3.68 -12.34 11.08
C LEU A 29 2.77 -11.86 9.96
N GLY A 30 2.44 -12.76 9.04
CA GLY A 30 1.56 -12.56 7.87
C GLY A 30 0.08 -12.32 8.20
N LEU A 31 -0.23 -11.51 9.23
CA LEU A 31 -1.59 -11.13 9.63
C LEU A 31 -1.71 -9.63 10.00
N ARG A 32 -0.92 -8.76 9.36
CA ARG A 32 -1.12 -7.30 9.46
C ARG A 32 -1.02 -6.62 8.09
N THR A 33 -1.96 -6.89 7.19
CA THR A 33 -2.36 -5.86 6.24
C THR A 33 -3.30 -4.90 6.99
N ASN A 34 -2.77 -3.75 7.41
CA ASN A 34 -3.56 -2.78 8.17
C ASN A 34 -4.59 -2.13 7.22
N PRO A 35 -5.90 -2.23 7.47
CA PRO A 35 -6.90 -1.58 6.61
C PRO A 35 -6.68 -0.07 6.49
N ARG A 36 -6.04 0.57 7.50
CA ARG A 36 -5.68 1.99 7.45
C ARG A 36 -4.58 2.30 6.44
N THR A 37 -3.58 1.43 6.27
CA THR A 37 -2.49 1.69 5.31
C THR A 37 -2.96 1.53 3.88
N ASN A 38 -3.88 0.59 3.65
CA ASN A 38 -4.50 0.34 2.36
C ASN A 38 -5.40 1.52 1.92
N THR A 39 -6.26 2.05 2.81
CA THR A 39 -7.08 3.24 2.49
C THR A 39 -6.23 4.49 2.23
N ILE A 40 -5.12 4.66 2.97
CA ILE A 40 -4.19 5.76 2.74
C ILE A 40 -3.46 5.60 1.39
N GLY A 41 -3.03 4.38 1.05
CA GLY A 41 -2.42 4.07 -0.24
C GLY A 41 -3.34 4.41 -1.41
N ALA A 42 -4.55 3.84 -1.41
CA ALA A 42 -5.54 4.08 -2.46
C ALA A 42 -5.88 5.57 -2.65
N ARG A 43 -5.95 6.34 -1.55
CA ARG A 43 -6.19 7.79 -1.60
C ARG A 43 -5.00 8.55 -2.17
N LYS A 44 -3.77 8.15 -1.83
CA LYS A 44 -2.56 8.75 -2.40
C LYS A 44 -2.53 8.55 -3.91
N ASP A 45 -2.78 7.33 -4.38
CA ASP A 45 -2.76 6.99 -5.80
C ASP A 45 -3.81 7.80 -6.58
N GLU A 46 -5.01 7.97 -6.00
CA GLU A 46 -6.08 8.78 -6.60
C GLU A 46 -5.69 10.26 -6.73
N ILE A 47 -5.12 10.86 -5.70
CA ILE A 47 -4.67 12.26 -5.74
C ILE A 47 -3.52 12.41 -6.74
N THR A 48 -2.51 11.54 -6.68
CA THR A 48 -1.37 11.58 -7.60
C THR A 48 -1.82 11.42 -9.06
N LYS A 49 -2.82 10.58 -9.33
CA LYS A 49 -3.41 10.46 -10.66
C LYS A 49 -4.05 11.77 -11.13
N ILE A 50 -4.84 12.43 -10.28
CA ILE A 50 -5.48 13.72 -10.61
C ILE A 50 -4.42 14.77 -10.94
N GLU A 51 -3.39 14.87 -10.10
CA GLU A 51 -2.27 15.79 -10.32
C GLU A 51 -1.53 15.47 -11.64
N LEU A 52 -1.22 14.20 -11.91
CA LEU A 52 -0.58 13.79 -13.16
C LEU A 52 -1.45 14.06 -14.39
N GLN A 53 -2.77 13.90 -14.29
CA GLN A 53 -3.70 14.19 -15.37
C GLN A 53 -3.70 15.67 -15.73
N SER A 54 -3.55 16.57 -14.76
CA SER A 54 -3.50 18.02 -14.97
C SER A 54 -2.27 18.49 -15.76
N LEU A 55 -1.20 17.68 -15.80
CA LEU A 55 0.03 18.00 -16.52
C LEU A 55 -0.12 17.83 -18.04
N PRO A 56 0.56 18.64 -18.86
CA PRO A 56 0.56 18.48 -20.32
C PRO A 56 1.18 17.14 -20.76
N GLU A 57 0.76 16.62 -21.91
CA GLU A 57 1.17 15.28 -22.39
C GLU A 57 2.65 15.18 -22.79
N ASN A 58 3.28 16.31 -23.12
CA ASN A 58 4.67 16.37 -23.58
C ASN A 58 5.68 16.58 -22.43
N VAL A 59 5.40 15.98 -21.26
CA VAL A 59 6.26 16.07 -20.08
C VAL A 59 6.90 14.71 -19.82
N ASN A 60 8.22 14.71 -19.66
CA ASN A 60 8.95 13.52 -19.26
C ASN A 60 8.50 13.10 -17.86
N THR A 61 7.91 11.91 -17.74
CA THR A 61 7.49 11.36 -16.44
C THR A 61 8.45 10.26 -16.01
N PHE A 62 8.73 10.18 -14.71
CA PHE A 62 9.68 9.23 -14.13
C PHE A 62 9.07 8.48 -12.97
N VAL A 63 9.31 7.18 -12.91
CA VAL A 63 8.89 6.31 -11.80
C VAL A 63 10.12 5.95 -10.97
N SER A 64 9.96 6.01 -9.65
CA SER A 64 11.01 5.65 -8.70
C SER A 64 11.07 4.13 -8.48
N LEU A 65 12.26 3.55 -8.61
CA LEU A 65 12.57 2.17 -8.24
C LEU A 65 13.68 2.18 -7.18
N GLY A 66 13.27 2.28 -5.92
CA GLY A 66 14.20 2.40 -4.80
C GLY A 66 15.00 3.70 -4.84
N LYS A 67 16.29 3.62 -5.17
CA LYS A 67 17.20 4.79 -5.26
C LYS A 67 17.38 5.32 -6.69
N MET A 68 16.70 4.73 -7.67
CA MET A 68 16.80 5.11 -9.08
C MET A 68 15.46 5.60 -9.60
N PHE A 69 15.49 6.32 -10.71
CA PHE A 69 14.30 6.77 -11.43
C PHE A 69 14.45 6.38 -12.90
N TYR A 70 13.38 5.88 -13.52
CA TYR A 70 13.38 5.58 -14.96
C TYR A 70 12.23 6.28 -15.66
N LYS A 71 12.45 6.61 -16.93
CA LYS A 71 11.45 7.31 -17.75
C LYS A 71 10.35 6.34 -18.17
N GLU A 72 9.11 6.72 -17.95
CA GLU A 72 7.95 5.93 -18.35
C GLU A 72 6.86 6.84 -18.93
N PRO A 73 6.09 6.39 -19.96
CA PRO A 73 4.99 7.19 -20.46
C PRO A 73 3.92 7.41 -19.38
N LYS A 74 3.42 8.64 -19.32
CA LYS A 74 2.35 9.08 -18.41
C LYS A 74 1.14 8.14 -18.43
N SER A 75 0.74 7.63 -19.60
CA SER A 75 -0.40 6.71 -19.74
C SER A 75 -0.23 5.42 -18.94
N LYS A 76 0.98 4.86 -18.92
CA LYS A 76 1.28 3.62 -18.21
C LYS A 76 1.31 3.83 -16.71
N ILE A 77 1.88 4.94 -16.25
CA ILE A 77 1.86 5.33 -14.83
C ILE A 77 0.43 5.48 -14.32
N ILE A 78 -0.46 6.09 -15.12
CA ILE A 78 -1.87 6.24 -14.76
C ILE A 78 -2.57 4.88 -14.68
N SER A 79 -2.31 3.96 -15.63
CA SER A 79 -2.90 2.62 -15.58
C SER A 79 -2.42 1.81 -14.37
N ASP A 80 -1.16 1.98 -13.99
CA ASP A 80 -0.59 1.30 -12.83
C ASP A 80 -1.24 1.80 -11.53
N PHE A 81 -1.41 3.12 -11.37
CA PHE A 81 -2.16 3.69 -10.24
C PHE A 81 -3.63 3.24 -10.19
N GLU A 82 -4.29 3.05 -11.34
CA GLU A 82 -5.65 2.50 -11.38
C GLU A 82 -5.71 1.04 -10.92
N ALA A 83 -4.75 0.22 -11.38
CA ALA A 83 -4.64 -1.17 -10.98
C ALA A 83 -4.36 -1.31 -9.47
N ASP A 84 -3.45 -0.50 -8.93
CA ASP A 84 -3.10 -0.49 -7.52
C ASP A 84 -4.25 -0.01 -6.64
N SER A 85 -4.97 1.04 -7.05
CA SER A 85 -6.17 1.52 -6.36
C SER A 85 -7.27 0.45 -6.34
N LYS A 86 -7.46 -0.29 -7.45
CA LYS A 86 -8.44 -1.38 -7.53
C LYS A 86 -8.04 -2.55 -6.62
N SER A 87 -6.79 -3.01 -6.70
CA SER A 87 -6.25 -4.07 -5.84
C SER A 87 -6.39 -3.73 -4.35
N SER A 88 -6.12 -2.48 -4.01
CA SER A 88 -6.30 -1.92 -2.67
C SER A 88 -7.76 -2.03 -2.20
N LYS A 89 -8.72 -1.60 -3.03
CA LYS A 89 -10.16 -1.72 -2.74
C LYS A 89 -10.61 -3.18 -2.60
N ASP A 90 -10.19 -4.06 -3.50
CA ASP A 90 -10.53 -5.49 -3.45
C ASP A 90 -9.99 -6.15 -2.16
N MET A 91 -8.76 -5.80 -1.76
CA MET A 91 -8.18 -6.27 -0.51
C MET A 91 -8.92 -5.72 0.72
N LEU A 92 -9.41 -4.48 0.69
CA LEU A 92 -10.25 -3.93 1.77
C LEU A 92 -11.55 -4.71 1.91
N GLU A 93 -12.24 -5.02 0.81
CA GLU A 93 -13.46 -5.83 0.86
C GLU A 93 -13.20 -7.23 1.41
N ALA A 94 -12.11 -7.87 0.99
CA ALA A 94 -11.71 -9.18 1.49
C ALA A 94 -11.43 -9.13 3.01
N LEU A 95 -10.74 -8.09 3.48
CA LEU A 95 -10.47 -7.89 4.91
C LEU A 95 -11.73 -7.62 5.71
N GLN A 96 -12.69 -6.86 5.17
CA GLN A 96 -13.98 -6.62 5.83
C GLN A 96 -14.79 -7.91 5.96
N LYS A 97 -14.82 -8.76 4.92
CA LYS A 97 -15.48 -10.07 4.96
C LYS A 97 -14.84 -10.98 6.02
N LYS A 98 -13.50 -11.06 6.03
CA LYS A 98 -12.75 -11.82 7.05
C LYS A 98 -13.02 -11.32 8.47
N LYS A 99 -13.05 -10.00 8.66
CA LYS A 99 -13.38 -9.38 9.95
C LYS A 99 -14.77 -9.80 10.44
N LYS A 100 -15.80 -9.65 9.61
CA LYS A 100 -17.19 -10.02 9.97
C LYS A 100 -17.32 -11.50 10.32
N TYR A 101 -16.65 -12.37 9.56
CA TYR A 101 -16.62 -13.80 9.84
C TYR A 101 -16.02 -14.08 11.23
N LEU A 102 -14.85 -13.50 11.52
CA LEU A 102 -14.20 -13.67 12.82
C LEU A 102 -15.02 -13.09 13.98
N GLU A 103 -15.66 -11.94 13.79
CA GLU A 103 -16.56 -11.33 14.79
C GLU A 103 -17.75 -12.25 15.10
N LYS A 104 -18.34 -12.89 14.08
CA LYS A 104 -19.42 -13.86 14.27
C LYS A 104 -18.92 -15.10 15.00
N THR A 105 -17.82 -15.71 14.55
CA THR A 105 -17.25 -16.90 15.18
C THR A 105 -16.86 -16.65 16.64
N LEU A 106 -16.32 -15.47 16.95
CA LEU A 106 -16.01 -15.08 18.33
C LEU A 106 -17.28 -15.00 19.16
N LYS A 107 -18.31 -14.30 18.66
CA LYS A 107 -19.60 -14.18 19.36
C LYS A 107 -20.23 -15.55 19.62
N ASP A 108 -20.31 -16.38 18.60
CA ASP A 108 -20.88 -17.74 18.70
C ASP A 108 -20.09 -18.57 19.74
N ALA A 109 -18.75 -18.50 19.74
CA ALA A 109 -17.92 -19.18 20.72
C ALA A 109 -18.12 -18.65 22.16
N GLN A 110 -18.26 -17.33 22.32
CA GLN A 110 -18.52 -16.70 23.61
C GLN A 110 -19.91 -17.07 24.17
N ASP A 111 -20.93 -17.07 23.31
CA ASP A 111 -22.30 -17.45 23.68
C ASP A 111 -22.36 -18.93 24.09
N ASN A 112 -21.72 -19.82 23.32
CA ASN A 112 -21.59 -21.24 23.67
C ASN A 112 -20.93 -21.44 25.05
N LEU A 113 -19.83 -20.73 25.33
CA LEU A 113 -19.16 -20.80 26.62
C LEU A 113 -20.03 -20.28 27.77
N ARG A 114 -20.76 -19.18 27.54
CA ARG A 114 -21.68 -18.61 28.53
C ARG A 114 -22.78 -19.61 28.87
N ASP A 115 -23.35 -20.28 27.87
CA ASP A 115 -24.38 -21.29 28.07
C ASP A 115 -23.83 -22.46 28.88
N PHE A 116 -22.66 -23.01 28.55
CA PHE A 116 -22.04 -24.07 29.35
C PHE A 116 -21.87 -23.67 30.83
N LEU A 117 -21.45 -22.44 31.11
CA LEU A 117 -21.26 -21.96 32.47
C LEU A 117 -22.57 -21.75 33.23
N HIS A 118 -23.65 -21.34 32.56
CA HIS A 118 -24.98 -21.24 33.20
C HIS A 118 -25.55 -22.62 33.57
N HIS A 119 -25.36 -23.63 32.70
CA HIS A 119 -25.79 -24.99 32.98
C HIS A 119 -24.94 -25.69 34.06
N ALA A 120 -23.69 -25.24 34.26
CA ALA A 120 -22.77 -25.80 35.25
C ALA A 120 -22.95 -25.23 36.67
N LYS A 121 -23.86 -24.27 36.89
CA LYS A 121 -24.13 -23.75 38.25
C LYS A 121 -25.05 -24.74 39.00
N PRO A 122 -24.60 -25.39 40.08
CA PRO A 122 -25.49 -26.22 40.89
C PRO A 122 -26.55 -25.35 41.57
N GLN A 123 -27.80 -25.79 41.51
CA GLN A 123 -28.91 -25.28 42.35
C GLN A 123 -28.62 -25.59 43.82
#